data_AF-A0A2D8XEW0-F1
#
_entry.id   AF-A0A2D8XEW0-F1
#
_cell.length_a   1.000
_cell.length_b   1.000
_cell.length_c   1.000
_cell.angle_alpha   90.00
_cell.angle_beta   90.00
_cell.angle_gamma   90.00
#
_symmetry.space_group_name_H-M   'P 1'
#
loop_
_entity.id
_entity.type
_entity.pdbx_description
1 polymer ?
#
loop_
_entity_poly.entity_id
_entity_poly.type
_entity_poly.pdbx_seq_one_letter_code
_entity_poly.pdbx_strand_id
1 'polypeptide(L)'
;MLPLSEIASKIERSGLNVRDLKVLPLRHAETLKAWRERFMANREKAIEIYNECFCRICEFYLAAREAGFRYSGFVVFQIQLAKKVETVLVTRNYIANDENRLVTYFSDIADKTKHRDR
;
A
#
# COMPACT_ATOMS: atom_id res chain seq x y z
N MET A 1 -0.56 14.55 -6.31
CA MET A 1 0.46 13.52 -6.07
C MET A 1 1.81 14.11 -6.44
N LEU A 2 2.86 13.97 -5.63
CA LEU A 2 4.18 14.51 -5.98
C LEU A 2 4.79 13.67 -7.12
N PRO A 3 5.34 14.30 -8.16
CA PRO A 3 6.05 13.59 -9.21
C PRO A 3 7.35 12.99 -8.67
N LEU A 4 7.81 11.90 -9.30
CA LEU A 4 9.05 11.23 -8.90
C LEU A 4 10.25 12.17 -8.90
N SER A 5 10.31 13.10 -9.85
CA SER A 5 11.39 14.09 -9.97
C SER A 5 11.53 14.94 -8.71
N GLU A 6 10.43 15.40 -8.12
CA GLU A 6 10.48 16.22 -6.91
C GLU A 6 10.96 15.40 -5.70
N ILE A 7 10.53 14.15 -5.60
CA ILE A 7 10.96 13.23 -4.54
C ILE A 7 12.46 12.93 -4.69
N ALA A 8 12.91 12.61 -5.90
CA ALA A 8 14.30 12.34 -6.21
C ALA A 8 15.20 13.54 -5.89
N SER A 9 14.80 14.76 -6.29
CA SER A 9 15.57 15.96 -5.98
C SER A 9 15.72 16.20 -4.47
N LYS A 10 14.69 15.89 -3.66
CA LYS A 10 14.78 16.00 -2.20
C LYS A 10 15.69 14.91 -1.60
N ILE A 11 15.64 13.70 -2.15
CA ILE A 11 16.53 12.60 -1.74
C ILE A 11 18.00 12.95 -2.02
N GLU A 12 18.31 13.44 -3.21
CA GLU A 12 19.67 13.83 -3.60
C GLU A 12 20.23 14.92 -2.68
N ARG A 13 19.43 15.96 -2.40
CA ARG A 13 19.83 17.05 -1.48
C ARG A 13 20.07 16.57 -0.05
N SER A 14 19.49 15.44 0.35
CA SER A 14 19.71 14.86 1.67
C SER A 14 21.01 14.03 1.78
N GLY A 15 21.75 13.86 0.67
CA GLY A 15 22.96 13.03 0.62
C GLY A 15 22.67 11.53 0.69
N LEU A 16 21.43 11.12 0.40
CA LEU A 16 21.02 9.71 0.32
C LEU A 16 21.04 9.25 -1.13
N ASN A 17 21.43 7.99 -1.32
CA ASN A 17 21.43 7.34 -2.62
C ASN A 17 20.17 6.47 -2.77
N VAL A 18 19.48 6.59 -3.91
CA VAL A 18 18.42 5.66 -4.29
C VAL A 18 19.04 4.32 -4.69
N ARG A 19 18.59 3.24 -4.07
CA ARG A 19 19.09 1.88 -4.33
C ARG A 19 18.10 0.98 -5.03
N ASP A 20 16.82 1.25 -4.82
CA ASP A 20 15.73 0.55 -5.48
C ASP A 20 14.50 1.45 -5.54
N LEU A 21 13.71 1.27 -6.60
CA LEU A 21 12.44 1.97 -6.80
C LEU A 21 11.41 0.96 -7.33
N LYS A 22 10.33 0.75 -6.57
CA LYS A 22 9.19 -0.08 -6.98
C LYS A 22 7.95 0.79 -7.11
N VAL A 23 7.25 0.67 -8.23
CA VAL A 23 6.01 1.38 -8.53
C VAL A 23 4.84 0.43 -8.34
N LEU A 24 3.89 0.74 -7.45
CA LEU A 24 2.85 -0.19 -6.97
C LEU A 24 1.38 0.28 -7.17
N PRO A 25 0.97 0.77 -8.35
CA PRO A 25 -0.36 1.34 -8.55
C PRO A 25 -1.47 0.29 -8.40
N LEU A 26 -1.36 -0.84 -9.10
CA LEU A 26 -2.40 -1.87 -9.11
C LEU A 26 -2.57 -2.55 -7.75
N ARG A 27 -1.48 -2.75 -6.99
CA ARG A 27 -1.57 -3.30 -5.63
C ARG A 27 -2.37 -2.39 -4.70
N HIS A 28 -2.24 -1.07 -4.85
CA HIS A 28 -3.05 -0.12 -4.10
C HIS A 28 -4.50 -0.09 -4.57
N ALA A 29 -4.76 -0.23 -5.87
CA ALA A 29 -6.13 -0.39 -6.38
C ALA A 29 -6.81 -1.62 -5.76
N GLU A 30 -6.15 -2.79 -5.72
CA GLU A 30 -6.72 -3.99 -5.12
C GLU A 30 -6.94 -3.84 -3.60
N THR A 31 -6.02 -3.17 -2.89
CA THR A 31 -6.21 -2.85 -1.48
C THR A 31 -7.46 -2.00 -1.25
N LEU A 32 -7.64 -0.95 -2.04
CA LEU A 32 -8.78 -0.04 -1.94
C LEU A 32 -10.10 -0.73 -2.31
N LYS A 33 -10.09 -1.62 -3.31
CA LYS A 33 -11.23 -2.47 -3.65
C LYS A 33 -11.64 -3.32 -2.45
N ALA A 34 -10.70 -4.05 -1.85
CA ALA A 34 -10.96 -4.89 -0.70
C ALA A 34 -11.45 -4.09 0.52
N TRP A 35 -10.95 -2.87 0.70
CA TRP A 35 -11.44 -1.97 1.76
C TRP A 35 -12.86 -1.49 1.48
N ARG A 36 -13.16 -1.13 0.24
CA ARG A 36 -14.50 -0.73 -0.20
C ARG A 36 -15.51 -1.86 -0.01
N GLU A 37 -15.18 -3.07 -0.44
CA GLU A 37 -16.04 -4.25 -0.26
C GLU A 37 -16.34 -4.51 1.22
N ARG A 38 -15.33 -4.47 2.08
CA ARG A 38 -15.51 -4.65 3.53
C ARG A 38 -16.30 -3.51 4.18
N PHE A 39 -16.08 -2.28 3.74
CA PHE A 39 -16.80 -1.11 4.24
C PHE A 39 -18.29 -1.20 3.85
N MET A 40 -18.60 -1.51 2.59
CA MET A 40 -19.98 -1.66 2.12
C MET A 40 -20.71 -2.79 2.83
N ALA A 41 -20.04 -3.92 3.08
CA ALA A 41 -20.59 -5.03 3.85
C ALA A 41 -20.91 -4.68 5.33
N ASN A 42 -20.33 -3.60 5.86
CA ASN A 42 -20.55 -3.15 7.25
C ASN A 42 -21.09 -1.72 7.32
N ARG A 43 -21.67 -1.21 6.22
CA ARG A 43 -22.06 0.20 6.10
C ARG A 43 -23.08 0.60 7.16
N GLU A 44 -24.08 -0.25 7.43
CA GLU A 44 -25.11 0.01 8.44
C GLU A 44 -24.52 0.26 9.82
N LYS A 45 -23.59 -0.59 10.26
CA LYS A 45 -22.85 -0.41 11.53
C LYS A 45 -22.03 0.89 11.53
N ALA A 46 -21.46 1.28 10.39
CA ALA A 46 -20.73 2.54 10.28
C ALA A 46 -21.66 3.77 10.40
N ILE A 47 -22.91 3.67 9.94
CA ILE A 47 -23.91 4.75 10.10
C ILE A 47 -24.27 4.91 11.57
N GLU A 48 -24.45 3.81 12.30
CA GLU A 48 -24.78 3.81 13.73
C GLU A 48 -23.69 4.49 14.58
N ILE A 49 -22.42 4.27 14.24
CA ILE A 49 -21.27 4.84 14.98
C ILE A 49 -21.05 6.32 14.60
N TYR A 50 -21.25 6.66 13.33
CA TYR A 50 -20.93 7.99 12.80
C TYR A 50 -22.20 8.72 12.33
N ASN A 51 -22.53 8.58 11.05
CA ASN A 51 -23.75 9.04 10.39
C ASN A 51 -23.72 8.73 8.89
N GLU A 52 -24.85 8.97 8.22
CA GLU A 52 -25.01 8.77 6.78
C GLU A 52 -24.09 9.69 5.94
N CYS A 53 -23.83 10.92 6.39
CA CYS A 53 -22.97 11.85 5.65
C CYS A 53 -21.53 11.36 5.56
N PHE A 54 -20.98 10.90 6.69
CA PHE A 54 -19.67 10.31 6.77
C PHE A 54 -19.56 9.07 5.88
N CYS A 55 -20.56 8.19 5.92
CA CYS A 55 -20.55 6.96 5.13
C CYS A 55 -20.52 7.23 3.63
N ARG A 56 -21.27 8.22 3.14
CA ARG A 56 -21.21 8.63 1.73
C ARG A 56 -19.84 9.17 1.32
N ILE A 57 -19.18 9.95 2.18
CA ILE A 57 -17.84 10.46 1.91
C ILE A 57 -16.84 9.30 1.84
N CYS A 58 -16.91 8.35 2.76
CA CYS A 58 -16.04 7.17 2.76
C CYS A 58 -16.24 6.32 1.51
N GLU A 59 -17.48 6.05 1.13
CA GLU A 59 -17.82 5.31 -0.09
C GLU A 59 -17.26 5.98 -1.34
N PHE A 60 -17.52 7.28 -1.50
CA PHE A 60 -17.00 8.07 -2.60
C PHE A 60 -15.46 8.08 -2.61
N TYR A 61 -14.84 8.32 -1.46
CA TYR A 61 -13.38 8.35 -1.34
C TYR A 61 -12.75 7.02 -1.76
N LEU A 62 -13.24 5.90 -1.25
CA LEU A 62 -12.67 4.58 -1.56
C LEU A 62 -12.83 4.25 -3.04
N ALA A 63 -14.00 4.51 -3.63
CA ALA A 63 -14.26 4.28 -5.04
C ALA A 63 -13.41 5.19 -5.94
N ALA A 64 -13.34 6.49 -5.63
CA ALA A 64 -12.56 7.46 -6.39
C ALA A 64 -11.06 7.19 -6.31
N ARG A 65 -10.55 6.77 -5.14
CA ARG A 65 -9.14 6.38 -4.99
C ARG A 65 -8.82 5.12 -5.78
N GLU A 66 -9.68 4.10 -5.73
CA GLU A 66 -9.50 2.88 -6.54
C GLU A 66 -9.43 3.24 -8.04
N ALA A 67 -10.40 4.02 -8.53
CA ALA A 67 -10.44 4.47 -9.92
C ALA A 67 -9.20 5.31 -10.30
N GLY A 68 -8.73 6.17 -9.40
CA GLY A 68 -7.53 6.98 -9.61
C GLY A 68 -6.27 6.14 -9.85
N PHE A 69 -6.12 5.01 -9.15
CA PHE A 69 -5.01 4.07 -9.37
C PHE A 69 -5.16 3.23 -10.64
N ARG A 70 -6.39 2.92 -11.06
CA ARG A 70 -6.64 2.12 -12.28
C ARG A 70 -6.58 2.96 -13.56
N TYR A 71 -7.06 4.20 -13.53
CA TYR A 71 -7.36 4.96 -14.74
C TYR A 71 -6.73 6.37 -14.78
N SER A 72 -6.39 6.97 -13.64
CA SER A 72 -5.93 8.37 -13.58
C SER A 72 -4.44 8.52 -13.26
N GLY A 73 -3.67 7.42 -13.36
CA GLY A 73 -2.22 7.45 -13.20
C GLY A 73 -1.72 7.71 -11.77
N PHE A 74 -2.54 7.47 -10.74
CA PHE A 74 -2.02 7.46 -9.38
C PHE A 74 -1.02 6.32 -9.22
N VAL A 75 0.07 6.59 -8.51
CA VAL A 75 1.09 5.59 -8.23
C VAL A 75 1.48 5.63 -6.75
N VAL A 76 2.12 4.56 -6.28
CA VAL A 76 2.80 4.54 -5.00
C VAL A 76 4.22 4.12 -5.27
N PHE A 77 5.16 4.91 -4.77
CA PHE A 77 6.59 4.64 -4.84
C PHE A 77 7.05 4.02 -3.53
N GLN A 78 7.61 2.83 -3.61
CA GLN A 78 8.42 2.27 -2.54
C GLN A 78 9.88 2.47 -2.94
N ILE A 79 10.60 3.27 -2.16
CA ILE A 79 11.97 3.69 -2.47
C ILE A 79 12.91 3.18 -1.38
N GLN A 80 13.94 2.43 -1.77
CA GLN A 80 15.01 2.03 -0.86
C GLN A 80 16.14 3.05 -0.94
N LEU A 81 16.54 3.60 0.21
CA LEU A 81 17.57 4.64 0.33
C LEU A 81 18.74 4.14 1.18
N ALA A 82 19.96 4.52 0.82
CA ALA A 82 21.15 4.22 1.62
C ALA A 82 22.18 5.36 1.57
N LYS A 83 22.87 5.60 2.68
CA LYS A 83 23.97 6.58 2.75
C LYS A 83 25.22 6.12 1.97
N LYS A 84 25.58 4.84 2.06
CA LYS A 84 26.76 4.28 1.39
C LYS A 84 26.37 3.36 0.24
N VAL A 85 27.25 3.27 -0.76
CA VAL A 85 27.08 2.47 -1.98
C VAL A 85 27.19 0.95 -1.72
N GLU A 86 27.70 0.54 -0.58
CA GLU A 86 27.92 -0.87 -0.24
C GLU A 86 26.90 -1.43 0.77
N THR A 87 26.02 -0.59 1.32
CA THR A 87 25.06 -0.99 2.35
C THR A 87 24.04 -2.02 1.86
N VAL A 88 23.73 -2.01 0.56
CA VAL A 88 22.74 -2.89 -0.05
C VAL A 88 23.47 -3.90 -0.92
N LEU A 89 23.04 -5.16 -0.84
CA LEU A 89 23.56 -6.23 -1.68
C LEU A 89 23.36 -5.89 -3.16
N VAL A 90 24.33 -6.26 -3.98
CA VAL A 90 24.31 -5.99 -5.43
C VAL A 90 23.09 -6.63 -6.10
N THR A 91 22.70 -7.82 -5.66
CA THR A 91 21.53 -8.53 -6.19
C THR A 91 20.28 -8.25 -5.36
N ARG A 92 19.16 -7.99 -6.04
CA ARG A 92 17.84 -7.72 -5.41
C ARG A 92 17.12 -8.97 -4.86
N ASN A 93 17.73 -10.15 -4.92
CA ASN A 93 17.09 -11.42 -4.55
C ASN A 93 16.60 -11.45 -3.10
N TYR A 94 17.23 -10.70 -2.20
CA TYR A 94 16.77 -10.58 -0.81
C TYR A 94 15.34 -10.02 -0.72
N ILE A 95 14.94 -9.12 -1.63
CA ILE A 95 13.58 -8.56 -1.64
C ILE A 95 12.56 -9.64 -1.98
N ALA A 96 12.81 -10.42 -3.04
CA ALA A 96 11.91 -11.50 -3.43
C ALA A 96 11.83 -12.59 -2.34
N ASN A 97 12.96 -12.94 -1.73
CA ASN A 97 13.02 -13.91 -0.64
C ASN A 97 12.22 -13.43 0.58
N ASP A 98 12.38 -12.15 0.97
CA ASP A 98 11.61 -11.57 2.06
C ASP A 98 10.12 -11.44 1.72
N GLU A 99 9.76 -11.06 0.49
CA GLU A 99 8.37 -11.01 0.05
C GLU A 99 7.70 -12.40 0.18
N ASN A 100 8.37 -13.46 -0.27
CA ASN A 100 7.88 -14.84 -0.13
C ASN A 100 7.75 -15.25 1.34
N ARG A 101 8.75 -14.95 2.17
CA ARG A 101 8.72 -15.23 3.61
C ARG A 101 7.54 -14.54 4.29
N LEU A 102 7.26 -13.28 3.92
CA LEU A 102 6.15 -12.51 4.47
C LEU A 102 4.79 -13.08 4.03
N VAL A 103 4.65 -13.50 2.78
CA VAL A 103 3.42 -14.15 2.30
C VAL A 103 3.10 -15.40 3.11
N THR A 104 4.09 -16.27 3.35
CA THR A 104 3.92 -17.45 4.20
C THR A 104 3.53 -17.04 5.62
N TYR A 105 4.26 -16.09 6.22
CA TYR A 105 3.99 -15.61 7.57
C TYR A 105 2.57 -15.04 7.76
N PHE A 106 2.09 -14.22 6.81
CA PHE A 106 0.74 -13.66 6.88
C PHE A 106 -0.35 -14.71 6.63
N SER A 107 -0.07 -15.73 5.82
CA SER A 107 -0.99 -16.85 5.61
C SER A 107 -1.16 -17.66 6.90
N ASP A 108 -0.05 -17.98 7.58
CA ASP A 108 -0.06 -18.68 8.87
C ASP A 108 -0.83 -17.91 9.95
N ILE A 109 -0.69 -16.58 9.99
CA ILE A 109 -1.47 -15.73 10.91
C ILE A 109 -2.97 -15.83 10.60
N ALA A 110 -3.34 -15.72 9.33
CA ALA A 110 -4.73 -15.75 8.90
C ALA A 110 -5.43 -17.10 9.22
N ASP A 111 -4.69 -18.20 9.13
CA ASP A 111 -5.20 -19.52 9.50
C ASP A 111 -5.35 -19.67 11.02
N LYS A 112 -4.38 -19.15 11.80
CA LYS A 112 -4.45 -19.17 13.27
C LYS A 112 -5.60 -18.31 13.82
N THR A 113 -5.89 -17.15 13.23
CA THR A 113 -7.01 -16.32 13.66
C THR A 113 -8.37 -16.96 13.34
N LYS A 114 -8.50 -17.68 12.21
CA LYS A 114 -9.71 -18.48 11.91
C LYS A 114 -9.99 -19.61 12.91
N HIS A 115 -8.97 -20.13 13.59
CA HIS A 115 -9.10 -21.18 14.59
C HIS A 115 -9.36 -20.67 16.02
N ARG A 116 -9.21 -19.36 16.26
CA ARG A 116 -9.40 -18.75 17.60
C ARG A 116 -10.83 -18.25 17.83
N ASP A 117 -11.58 -17.98 16.77
CA ASP A 117 -12.97 -17.50 16.80
C ASP A 117 -14.00 -18.65 16.60
N ARG A 118 -13.64 -19.90 16.93
CA ARG A 118 -14.57 -21.04 17.03
C ARG A 118 -14.71 -21.50 18.47
#